data_AF-A0A2D8BV09-F1
#
_entry.id   AF-A0A2D8BV09-F1
#
_cell.length_a   1.000
_cell.length_b   1.000
_cell.length_c   1.000
_cell.angle_alpha   90.00
_cell.angle_beta   90.00
_cell.angle_gamma   90.00
#
_symmetry.space_group_name_H-M   'P 1'
#
loop_
_entity.id
_entity.type
_entity.pdbx_description
1 polymer ?
#
loop_
_entity_poly.entity_id
_entity_poly.type
_entity_poly.pdbx_seq_one_letter_code
_entity_poly.pdbx_strand_id
1 'polypeptide(L)'
;MKRRIDSKAEEIEEAHGRKLTNRQKTFARHFVDGTHSNAECARLAGYSDKNGIAKIQAHKLLNTKDFPHVAEYIAELREERERKYGVTLMGQLKRLRELSENAEEAGQFSAAINAEKTRSALGGLTTDRRETNHFHAIENMSREEIESRLSELRQAHPSVFLDADYEVINDTETGDASMEQSSGKPPQKLAHHTD
;
A
#
# COMPACT_ATOMS: atom_id res chain seq x y z
N MET A 1 0.77 -41.33 1.74
CA MET A 1 0.42 -40.17 0.90
C MET A 1 1.60 -39.20 0.95
N LYS A 2 2.22 -38.87 -0.19
CA LYS A 2 3.34 -37.90 -0.23
C LYS A 2 2.81 -36.52 0.21
N ARG A 3 3.62 -35.74 0.94
CA ARG A 3 3.24 -34.35 1.24
C ARG A 3 3.32 -33.53 -0.03
N ARG A 4 2.46 -32.51 -0.16
CA ARG A 4 2.44 -31.61 -1.32
C ARG A 4 3.79 -30.97 -1.62
N ILE A 5 4.56 -30.64 -0.59
CA ILE A 5 5.89 -30.08 -0.78
C ILE A 5 6.90 -31.08 -1.36
N ASP A 6 6.72 -32.38 -1.08
CA ASP A 6 7.60 -33.42 -1.57
C ASP A 6 7.32 -33.68 -3.08
N SER A 7 6.05 -33.59 -3.52
CA SER A 7 5.72 -33.64 -4.96
C SER A 7 6.21 -32.39 -5.71
N LYS A 8 6.06 -31.20 -5.10
CA LYS A 8 6.60 -29.96 -5.68
C LYS A 8 8.11 -29.95 -5.81
N ALA A 9 8.82 -30.54 -4.85
CA ALA A 9 10.26 -30.73 -4.97
C ALA A 9 10.62 -31.62 -6.18
N GLU A 10 9.89 -32.70 -6.44
CA GLU A 10 10.10 -33.56 -7.61
C GLU A 10 9.88 -32.78 -8.93
N GLU A 11 8.79 -32.00 -9.01
CA GLU A 11 8.51 -31.13 -10.18
C GLU A 11 9.65 -30.12 -10.44
N ILE A 12 10.18 -29.48 -9.40
CA ILE A 12 11.31 -28.53 -9.51
C ILE A 12 12.59 -29.25 -9.96
N GLU A 13 12.85 -30.44 -9.42
CA GLU A 13 14.03 -31.24 -9.77
C GLU A 13 14.01 -31.63 -11.25
N GLU A 14 12.84 -31.98 -11.79
CA GLU A 14 12.62 -32.26 -13.21
C GLU A 14 12.76 -31.02 -14.09
N ALA A 15 12.15 -29.90 -13.71
CA ALA A 15 12.16 -28.65 -14.48
C ALA A 15 13.58 -28.09 -14.70
N HIS A 16 14.45 -28.19 -13.70
CA HIS A 16 15.83 -27.68 -13.77
C HIS A 16 16.87 -28.76 -14.12
N GLY A 17 16.46 -30.02 -14.22
CA GLY A 17 17.37 -31.16 -14.42
C GLY A 17 18.42 -31.32 -13.31
N ARG A 18 18.11 -30.85 -12.09
CA ARG A 18 19.04 -30.85 -10.93
C ARG A 18 18.32 -31.29 -9.67
N LYS A 19 18.94 -32.21 -8.92
CA LYS A 19 18.38 -32.70 -7.65
C LYS A 19 18.62 -31.72 -6.50
N LEU A 20 17.59 -31.49 -5.68
CA LEU A 20 17.70 -30.75 -4.43
C LEU A 20 18.36 -31.64 -3.38
N THR A 21 19.57 -31.30 -2.98
CA THR A 21 20.28 -32.03 -1.92
C THR A 21 19.60 -31.82 -0.56
N ASN A 22 19.77 -32.77 0.37
CA ASN A 22 19.22 -32.65 1.72
C ASN A 22 19.67 -31.37 2.43
N ARG A 23 20.93 -30.93 2.20
CA ARG A 23 21.48 -29.69 2.76
C ARG A 23 20.85 -28.44 2.17
N GLN A 24 20.50 -28.45 0.88
CA GLN A 24 19.74 -27.36 0.27
C GLN A 24 18.31 -27.30 0.81
N LYS A 25 17.66 -28.45 1.01
CA LYS A 25 16.31 -28.53 1.59
C LYS A 25 16.30 -28.01 3.04
N THR A 26 17.29 -28.37 3.86
CA THR A 26 17.40 -27.86 5.25
C THR A 26 17.73 -26.37 5.29
N PHE A 27 18.65 -25.90 4.43
CA PHE A 27 18.95 -24.47 4.29
C PHE A 27 17.69 -23.67 3.95
N ALA A 28 16.94 -24.12 2.93
CA ALA A 28 15.72 -23.44 2.49
C ALA A 28 14.67 -23.36 3.62
N ARG A 29 14.49 -24.43 4.41
CA ARG A 29 13.57 -24.42 5.56
C ARG A 29 13.95 -23.36 6.59
N HIS A 30 15.20 -23.34 7.04
CA HIS A 30 15.69 -22.34 8.00
C HIS A 30 15.67 -20.91 7.44
N PHE A 31 15.96 -20.76 6.15
CA PHE A 31 15.90 -19.46 5.49
C PHE A 31 14.48 -18.91 5.44
N VAL A 32 13.47 -19.74 5.14
CA VAL A 32 12.08 -19.29 5.20
C VAL A 32 11.63 -19.09 6.65
N ASP A 33 12.18 -19.82 7.64
CA ASP A 33 11.87 -19.64 9.08
C ASP A 33 12.12 -18.19 9.52
N GLY A 34 13.14 -17.54 8.96
CA GLY A 34 13.43 -16.13 9.24
C GLY A 34 13.94 -15.87 10.67
N THR A 35 14.25 -16.93 11.41
CA THR A 35 14.69 -16.88 12.82
C THR A 35 16.20 -16.70 12.97
N HIS A 36 16.96 -17.06 11.94
CA HIS A 36 18.42 -17.06 11.96
C HIS A 36 19.00 -16.25 10.80
N SER A 37 20.25 -15.82 10.92
CA SER A 37 20.95 -15.16 9.82
C SER A 37 21.23 -16.13 8.65
N ASN A 38 21.39 -15.62 7.43
CA ASN A 38 21.64 -16.48 6.25
C ASN A 38 22.87 -17.39 6.42
N ALA A 39 23.94 -16.87 7.03
CA ALA A 39 25.13 -17.67 7.32
C ALA A 39 24.83 -18.78 8.33
N GLU A 40 24.04 -18.48 9.35
CA GLU A 40 23.61 -19.44 10.35
C GLU A 40 22.67 -20.51 9.79
N CYS A 41 21.73 -20.16 8.91
CA CYS A 41 20.93 -21.13 8.16
C CYS A 41 21.82 -22.12 7.39
N ALA A 42 22.91 -21.64 6.79
CA ALA A 42 23.87 -22.51 6.12
C ALA A 42 24.64 -23.41 7.12
N ARG A 43 25.03 -22.90 8.29
CA ARG A 43 25.67 -23.73 9.33
C ARG A 43 24.73 -24.83 9.83
N LEU A 44 23.47 -24.49 10.13
CA LEU A 44 22.43 -25.44 10.55
C LEU A 44 22.15 -26.48 9.46
N ALA A 45 22.26 -26.10 8.19
CA ALA A 45 22.18 -27.00 7.05
C ALA A 45 23.44 -27.85 6.82
N GLY A 46 24.45 -27.75 7.69
CA GLY A 46 25.68 -28.54 7.65
C GLY A 46 26.78 -27.98 6.74
N TYR A 47 26.73 -26.70 6.36
CA TYR A 47 27.85 -26.03 5.68
C TYR A 47 28.95 -25.65 6.67
N SER A 48 30.20 -25.93 6.27
CA SER A 48 31.39 -25.57 7.05
C SER A 48 31.43 -24.06 7.27
N ASP A 49 31.75 -23.66 8.50
CA ASP A 49 31.95 -22.27 8.88
C ASP A 49 33.43 -21.85 8.89
N LYS A 50 34.34 -22.77 8.53
CA LYS A 50 35.76 -22.45 8.41
C LYS A 50 35.95 -21.31 7.42
N ASN A 51 36.68 -20.27 7.80
CA ASN A 51 36.99 -19.11 6.96
C ASN A 51 35.75 -18.40 6.37
N GLY A 52 34.60 -18.42 7.06
CA GLY A 52 33.38 -17.74 6.59
C GLY A 52 32.72 -18.38 5.37
N ILE A 53 33.04 -19.64 5.06
CA ILE A 53 32.45 -20.38 3.94
C ILE A 53 30.92 -20.43 4.01
N ALA A 54 30.34 -20.53 5.21
CA ALA A 54 28.89 -20.56 5.39
C ALA A 54 28.19 -19.32 4.83
N LYS A 55 28.77 -18.12 5.02
CA LYS A 55 28.24 -16.87 4.45
C LYS A 55 28.28 -16.87 2.93
N ILE A 56 29.40 -17.31 2.35
CA ILE A 56 29.58 -17.38 0.89
C ILE A 56 28.59 -18.39 0.29
N GLN A 57 28.43 -19.55 0.92
CA GLN A 57 27.50 -20.59 0.47
C GLN A 57 26.05 -20.13 0.56
N ALA A 58 25.65 -19.47 1.65
CA ALA A 58 24.32 -18.90 1.79
C ALA A 58 24.02 -17.91 0.66
N HIS A 59 24.95 -17.00 0.34
CA HIS A 59 24.79 -16.08 -0.79
C HIS A 59 24.65 -16.80 -2.13
N LYS A 60 25.47 -17.83 -2.38
CA LYS A 60 25.38 -18.65 -3.60
C LYS A 60 24.04 -19.37 -3.71
N LEU A 61 23.56 -20.00 -2.65
CA LEU A 61 22.31 -20.75 -2.64
C LEU A 61 21.07 -19.87 -2.88
N LEU A 62 21.14 -18.59 -2.52
CA LEU A 62 20.08 -17.61 -2.76
C LEU A 62 20.15 -16.98 -4.16
N ASN A 63 21.25 -17.19 -4.89
CA ASN A 63 21.41 -16.65 -6.23
C ASN A 63 20.67 -17.51 -7.26
N THR A 64 19.61 -16.97 -7.84
CA THR A 64 18.80 -17.64 -8.87
C THR A 64 19.62 -18.03 -10.11
N LYS A 65 20.71 -17.32 -10.42
CA LYS A 65 21.56 -17.66 -11.58
C LYS A 65 22.34 -18.97 -11.37
N ASP A 66 22.85 -19.19 -10.16
CA ASP A 66 23.68 -20.36 -9.84
C ASP A 66 22.81 -21.56 -9.41
N PHE A 67 21.79 -21.30 -8.57
CA PHE A 67 20.91 -22.29 -7.96
C PHE A 67 19.42 -21.95 -8.16
N PRO A 68 18.92 -21.94 -9.42
CA PRO A 68 17.52 -21.60 -9.71
C PRO A 68 16.53 -22.54 -9.01
N HIS A 69 16.84 -23.84 -8.94
CA HIS A 69 16.03 -24.85 -8.28
C HIS A 69 15.89 -24.64 -6.76
N VAL A 70 16.90 -24.08 -6.11
CA VAL A 70 16.84 -23.75 -4.66
C VAL A 70 15.97 -22.53 -4.44
N ALA A 71 16.10 -21.51 -5.30
CA ALA A 71 15.27 -20.30 -5.24
C ALA A 71 13.78 -20.63 -5.44
N GLU A 72 13.45 -21.49 -6.39
CA GLU A 72 12.06 -21.94 -6.62
C GLU A 72 11.52 -22.78 -5.46
N TYR A 73 12.34 -23.67 -4.89
CA TYR A 73 11.95 -24.43 -3.70
C TYR A 73 11.70 -23.52 -2.48
N ILE A 74 12.47 -22.44 -2.33
CA ILE A 74 12.23 -21.41 -1.31
C ILE A 74 10.91 -20.68 -1.57
N ALA A 75 10.55 -20.41 -2.82
CA ALA A 75 9.29 -19.78 -3.18
C ALA A 75 8.09 -20.67 -2.83
N GLU A 76 8.14 -21.96 -3.17
CA GLU A 76 7.11 -22.95 -2.79
C GLU A 76 6.96 -23.07 -1.28
N LEU A 77 8.08 -23.09 -0.53
CA LEU A 77 8.05 -23.08 0.94
C LEU A 77 7.39 -21.83 1.52
N ARG A 78 7.60 -20.66 0.89
CA ARG A 78 6.94 -19.41 1.29
C ARG A 78 5.44 -19.46 1.00
N GLU A 79 5.06 -19.92 -0.19
CA GLU A 79 3.65 -20.07 -0.56
C GLU A 79 2.92 -21.07 0.33
N GLU A 80 3.55 -22.18 0.69
CA GLU A 80 2.97 -23.15 1.64
C GLU A 80 2.73 -22.52 3.02
N ARG A 81 3.64 -21.66 3.49
CA ARG A 81 3.42 -20.91 4.73
C ARG A 81 2.38 -19.85 4.61
N GLU A 82 2.34 -19.11 3.51
CA GLU A 82 1.29 -18.14 3.25
C GLU A 82 -0.08 -18.84 3.23
N ARG A 83 -0.17 -20.05 2.65
CA ARG A 83 -1.39 -20.84 2.71
C ARG A 83 -1.76 -21.28 4.13
N LYS A 84 -0.76 -21.62 4.96
CA LYS A 84 -0.99 -22.17 6.31
C LYS A 84 -1.22 -21.08 7.37
N TYR A 85 -0.50 -19.98 7.28
CA TYR A 85 -0.41 -18.92 8.29
C TYR A 85 -0.77 -17.53 7.74
N GLY A 86 -0.97 -17.40 6.43
CA GLY A 86 -1.32 -16.13 5.80
C GLY A 86 -2.70 -15.66 6.20
N VAL A 87 -2.81 -14.35 6.35
CA VAL A 87 -4.06 -13.66 6.63
C VAL A 87 -4.78 -13.41 5.30
N THR A 88 -5.68 -14.32 4.93
CA THR A 88 -6.53 -14.16 3.73
C THR A 88 -7.86 -13.52 4.10
N LEU A 89 -8.46 -12.73 3.19
CA LEU A 89 -9.77 -12.09 3.42
C LEU A 89 -10.83 -13.13 3.79
N MET A 90 -10.98 -14.19 2.99
CA MET A 90 -11.94 -15.27 3.28
C MET A 90 -11.64 -15.98 4.60
N GLY A 91 -10.36 -16.21 4.91
CA GLY A 91 -9.94 -16.78 6.19
C GLY A 91 -10.32 -15.89 7.38
N GLN A 92 -10.12 -14.58 7.27
CA GLN A 92 -10.49 -13.61 8.30
C GLN A 92 -12.01 -13.51 8.46
N LEU A 93 -12.76 -13.46 7.36
CA LEU A 93 -14.23 -13.45 7.42
C LEU A 93 -14.78 -14.71 8.08
N LYS A 94 -14.23 -15.89 7.76
CA LYS A 94 -14.59 -17.15 8.41
C LYS A 94 -14.22 -17.13 9.89
N ARG A 95 -13.00 -16.70 10.23
CA ARG A 95 -12.51 -16.65 11.61
C ARG A 95 -13.33 -15.70 12.48
N LEU A 96 -13.71 -14.54 11.96
CA LEU A 96 -14.56 -13.58 12.67
C LEU A 96 -15.98 -14.11 12.85
N ARG A 97 -16.53 -14.86 11.88
CA ARG A 97 -17.81 -15.56 12.06
C ARG A 97 -17.74 -16.55 13.21
N GLU A 98 -16.77 -17.46 13.19
CA GLU A 98 -16.58 -18.44 14.26
C GLU A 98 -16.40 -17.75 15.63
N LEU A 99 -15.64 -16.65 15.67
CA LEU A 99 -15.45 -15.89 16.91
C LEU A 99 -16.77 -15.24 17.39
N SER A 100 -17.61 -14.76 16.47
CA SER A 100 -18.94 -14.22 16.79
C SER A 100 -19.84 -15.30 17.39
N GLU A 101 -20.00 -16.42 16.69
CA GLU A 101 -20.85 -17.53 17.13
C GLU A 101 -20.42 -18.06 18.50
N ASN A 102 -19.12 -18.30 18.70
CA ASN A 102 -18.59 -18.75 19.99
C ASN A 102 -18.78 -17.71 21.10
N ALA A 103 -18.67 -16.41 20.78
CA ALA A 103 -18.89 -15.34 21.76
C ALA A 103 -20.37 -15.21 22.14
N GLU A 104 -21.30 -15.40 21.18
CA GLU A 104 -22.75 -15.43 21.43
C GLU A 104 -23.13 -16.63 22.32
N GLU A 105 -22.60 -17.82 22.01
CA GLU A 105 -22.80 -19.02 22.82
C GLU A 105 -22.27 -18.85 24.26
N ALA A 106 -21.16 -18.13 24.43
CA ALA A 106 -20.60 -17.80 25.73
C ALA A 106 -21.30 -16.61 26.44
N GLY A 107 -22.32 -16.00 25.82
CA GLY A 107 -23.04 -14.83 26.35
C GLY A 107 -22.27 -13.51 26.29
N GLN A 108 -21.14 -13.47 25.58
CA GLN A 108 -20.28 -12.29 25.41
C GLN A 108 -20.69 -11.48 24.16
N PHE A 109 -21.89 -10.90 24.19
CA PHE A 109 -22.47 -10.21 23.04
C PHE A 109 -21.67 -8.98 22.57
N SER A 110 -20.96 -8.29 23.46
CA SER A 110 -20.09 -7.16 23.07
C SER A 110 -18.94 -7.60 22.15
N ALA A 111 -18.35 -8.77 22.40
CA ALA A 111 -17.30 -9.34 21.57
C ALA A 111 -17.87 -9.83 20.22
N ALA A 112 -19.05 -10.44 20.23
CA ALA A 112 -19.75 -10.89 19.02
C ALA A 112 -20.08 -9.73 18.08
N ILE A 113 -20.71 -8.66 18.60
CA ILE A 113 -21.05 -7.47 17.81
C ILE A 113 -19.80 -6.82 17.22
N ASN A 114 -18.70 -6.76 17.99
CA ASN A 114 -17.44 -6.21 17.48
C ASN A 114 -16.82 -7.08 16.38
N ALA A 115 -16.90 -8.41 16.51
CA ALA A 115 -16.46 -9.33 15.46
C ALA A 115 -17.27 -9.14 14.18
N GLU A 116 -18.60 -9.05 14.28
CA GLU A 116 -19.48 -8.81 13.11
C GLU A 116 -19.33 -7.41 12.52
N LYS A 117 -19.13 -6.38 13.35
CA LYS A 117 -18.82 -5.02 12.86
C LYS A 117 -17.55 -5.01 12.03
N THR A 118 -16.49 -5.66 12.53
CA THR A 118 -15.21 -5.76 11.82
C THR A 118 -15.36 -6.59 10.55
N ARG A 119 -16.10 -7.70 10.61
CA ARG A 119 -16.40 -8.56 9.46
C ARG A 119 -17.18 -7.81 8.37
N SER A 120 -18.16 -7.01 8.76
CA SER A 120 -18.95 -6.15 7.86
C SER A 120 -18.07 -5.07 7.20
N ALA A 121 -17.13 -4.50 7.96
CA ALA A 121 -16.15 -3.55 7.43
C ALA A 121 -15.19 -4.20 6.43
N LEU A 122 -14.66 -5.39 6.75
CA LEU A 122 -13.82 -6.17 5.83
C LEU A 122 -14.58 -6.55 4.54
N GLY A 123 -15.89 -6.77 4.63
CA GLY A 123 -16.76 -7.00 3.49
C GLY A 123 -17.12 -5.75 2.69
N GLY A 124 -16.65 -4.57 3.10
CA GLY A 124 -16.95 -3.29 2.47
C GLY A 124 -18.37 -2.77 2.71
N LEU A 125 -19.16 -3.43 3.56
CA LEU A 125 -20.52 -3.01 3.90
C LEU A 125 -20.54 -1.75 4.76
N THR A 126 -19.52 -1.60 5.61
CA THR A 126 -19.31 -0.42 6.43
C THR A 126 -17.94 0.16 6.11
N THR A 127 -17.92 1.41 5.65
CA THR A 127 -16.67 2.16 5.42
C THR A 127 -16.77 3.44 6.24
N ASP A 128 -15.77 3.69 7.09
CA ASP A 128 -15.64 4.98 7.78
C ASP A 128 -15.11 6.00 6.76
N ARG A 129 -16.02 6.60 5.98
CA ARG A 129 -15.67 7.68 5.06
C ARG A 129 -15.46 8.95 5.86
N ARG A 130 -14.26 9.08 6.42
CA ARG A 130 -13.80 10.37 6.94
C ARG A 130 -13.42 11.24 5.75
N GLU A 131 -14.40 11.97 5.24
CA GLU A 131 -14.09 13.17 4.47
C GLU A 131 -13.33 14.09 5.42
N THR A 132 -12.01 14.19 5.23
CA THR A 132 -11.31 15.38 5.64
C THR A 132 -11.81 16.47 4.72
N ASN A 133 -12.96 17.03 5.09
CA ASN A 133 -13.38 18.30 4.55
C ASN A 133 -12.25 19.25 4.97
N HIS A 134 -11.25 19.42 4.10
CA HIS A 134 -10.51 20.66 4.03
C HIS A 134 -11.54 21.71 3.64
N PHE A 135 -12.38 22.09 4.61
CA PHE A 135 -12.96 23.40 4.64
C PHE A 135 -11.74 24.32 4.64
N HIS A 136 -11.31 24.74 3.46
CA HIS A 136 -10.77 26.08 3.31
C HIS A 136 -11.92 26.98 3.71
N ALA A 137 -12.08 27.16 5.02
CA ALA A 137 -13.19 27.85 5.63
C ALA A 137 -13.03 29.35 5.39
N ILE A 138 -12.91 29.75 4.12
CA ILE A 138 -12.97 31.15 3.69
C ILE A 138 -14.28 31.76 4.18
N GLU A 139 -15.34 30.96 4.20
CA GLU A 139 -16.66 31.33 4.73
C GLU A 139 -16.67 31.64 6.24
N ASN A 140 -15.70 31.12 7.01
CA ASN A 140 -15.58 31.38 8.45
C ASN A 140 -14.42 32.33 8.79
N MET A 141 -13.64 32.77 7.80
CA MET A 141 -12.56 33.73 8.03
C MET A 141 -13.14 35.15 8.09
N SER A 142 -12.70 35.91 9.07
CA SER A 142 -12.92 37.35 9.10
C SER A 142 -12.18 38.02 7.94
N ARG A 143 -12.60 39.23 7.58
CA ARG A 143 -11.97 40.00 6.50
C ARG A 143 -10.46 40.16 6.70
N GLU A 144 -10.02 40.38 7.93
CA GLU A 144 -8.60 40.56 8.28
C GLU A 144 -7.79 39.27 8.06
N GLU A 145 -8.35 38.12 8.42
CA GLU A 145 -7.73 36.81 8.20
C GLU A 145 -7.64 36.47 6.71
N ILE A 146 -8.66 36.86 5.91
CA ILE A 146 -8.63 36.72 4.46
C ILE A 146 -7.54 37.59 3.84
N GLU A 147 -7.40 38.84 4.26
CA GLU A 147 -6.36 39.75 3.77
C GLU A 147 -4.96 39.26 4.14
N SER A 148 -4.76 38.78 5.38
CA SER A 148 -3.51 38.13 5.81
C SER A 148 -3.19 36.92 4.94
N ARG A 149 -4.18 36.04 4.73
CA ARG A 149 -4.00 34.83 3.92
C ARG A 149 -3.71 35.15 2.45
N LEU A 150 -4.34 36.19 1.90
CA LEU A 150 -4.07 36.69 0.55
C LEU A 150 -2.64 37.22 0.44
N SER A 151 -2.15 37.94 1.46
CA SER A 151 -0.77 38.45 1.49
C SER A 151 0.26 37.32 1.52
N GLU A 152 0.03 36.29 2.33
CA GLU A 152 0.86 35.08 2.38
C GLU A 152 0.90 34.38 1.03
N LEU A 153 -0.26 34.25 0.36
CA LEU A 153 -0.34 33.63 -0.96
C LEU A 153 0.39 34.44 -2.03
N ARG A 154 0.30 35.78 -1.98
CA ARG A 154 1.06 36.68 -2.87
C ARG A 154 2.57 36.52 -2.68
N GLN A 155 3.02 36.38 -1.44
CA GLN A 155 4.44 36.19 -1.13
C GLN A 155 4.94 34.78 -1.50
N ALA A 156 4.13 33.75 -1.27
CA ALA A 156 4.50 32.36 -1.55
C ALA A 156 4.47 32.04 -3.05
N HIS A 157 3.64 32.73 -3.82
CA HIS A 157 3.50 32.52 -5.27
C HIS A 157 3.69 33.82 -6.09
N PRO A 158 4.86 34.46 -6.06
CA PRO A 158 5.09 35.75 -6.74
C PRO A 158 4.90 35.67 -8.25
N SER A 159 5.15 34.50 -8.85
CA SER A 159 5.01 34.27 -10.29
C SER A 159 3.57 34.28 -10.80
N VAL A 160 2.58 34.11 -9.92
CA VAL A 160 1.16 34.09 -10.27
C VAL A 160 0.55 35.50 -10.18
N PHE A 161 1.09 36.35 -9.31
CA PHE A 161 0.64 37.73 -9.10
C PHE A 161 1.59 38.72 -9.77
N LEU A 162 1.91 38.50 -11.04
CA LEU A 162 2.62 39.49 -11.84
C LEU A 162 1.69 40.68 -12.08
N ASP A 163 2.10 41.86 -11.64
CA ASP A 163 1.58 43.13 -12.15
C ASP A 163 2.09 43.30 -13.58
N ALA A 164 1.55 42.49 -14.48
CA ALA A 164 1.81 42.63 -15.91
C ALA A 164 1.07 43.88 -16.39
N ASP A 165 1.79 44.79 -17.04
CA ASP A 165 1.18 45.84 -17.86
C ASP A 165 0.38 45.13 -18.96
N TYR A 166 -0.93 45.08 -18.79
CA TYR A 166 -1.84 44.61 -19.84
C TYR A 166 -2.26 45.83 -20.65
N GLU A 167 -2.05 45.78 -21.96
CA GLU A 167 -2.73 46.69 -22.85
C GLU A 167 -4.18 46.19 -23.01
N VAL A 168 -5.14 47.01 -22.59
CA VAL A 168 -6.54 46.79 -22.95
C VAL A 168 -6.63 47.04 -24.45
N ILE A 169 -6.67 45.96 -25.24
CA ILE A 169 -6.94 46.03 -26.67
C ILE A 169 -8.37 46.56 -26.81
N ASN A 170 -8.49 47.84 -27.17
CA ASN A 170 -9.76 48.40 -27.65
C ASN A 170 -9.85 48.07 -29.15
N ASP A 171 -10.96 47.45 -29.52
CA ASP A 171 -11.22 46.66 -30.75
C ASP A 171 -11.05 47.35 -32.12
N THR A 172 -10.40 48.50 -32.26
CA THR A 172 -10.52 49.28 -33.51
C THR A 172 -9.30 49.35 -34.41
N GLU A 173 -8.08 49.00 -33.99
CA GLU A 173 -6.91 49.21 -34.87
C GLU A 173 -6.01 47.98 -35.11
N THR A 174 -6.18 46.86 -34.38
CA THR A 174 -5.34 45.66 -34.65
C THR A 174 -5.99 44.29 -34.33
N GLY A 175 -7.31 44.20 -34.16
CA GLY A 175 -8.02 42.95 -33.78
C GLY A 175 -8.53 42.14 -34.97
N ASP A 176 -8.32 40.82 -34.96
CA ASP A 176 -9.03 39.87 -35.81
C ASP A 176 -10.50 39.79 -35.38
N ALA A 177 -11.43 39.73 -36.34
CA ALA A 177 -12.88 39.90 -36.15
C ALA A 177 -13.57 38.79 -35.30
N SER A 178 -12.79 37.90 -34.70
CA SER A 178 -13.24 36.74 -33.94
C SER A 178 -13.37 36.98 -32.43
N MET A 179 -13.04 38.18 -31.93
CA MET A 179 -13.11 38.56 -30.51
C MET A 179 -13.99 39.81 -30.31
N GLU A 180 -15.28 39.77 -30.67
CA GLU A 180 -16.20 40.80 -30.18
C GLU A 180 -16.52 40.56 -28.70
N GLN A 181 -16.17 41.52 -27.83
CA GLN A 181 -16.66 41.53 -26.47
C GLN A 181 -18.18 41.75 -26.46
N SER A 182 -18.95 40.76 -26.01
CA SER A 182 -20.37 40.98 -25.72
C SER A 182 -20.50 42.04 -24.63
N SER A 183 -21.12 43.18 -24.94
CA SER A 183 -21.37 44.26 -23.98
C SER A 183 -22.43 43.85 -22.95
N GLY A 184 -22.03 43.03 -21.98
CA GLY A 184 -22.85 42.71 -20.83
C GLY A 184 -23.02 43.93 -19.93
N LYS A 185 -24.26 44.26 -19.54
CA LYS A 185 -24.53 45.31 -18.55
C LYS A 185 -23.74 45.04 -17.26
N PRO A 186 -23.19 46.08 -16.61
CA PRO A 186 -22.46 45.91 -15.36
C PRO A 186 -23.38 45.28 -14.30
N PRO A 187 -22.88 44.34 -13.48
CA PRO A 187 -23.68 43.71 -12.43
C PRO A 187 -24.14 44.77 -11.41
N GLN A 188 -25.37 44.63 -10.93
CA GLN A 188 -25.91 45.51 -9.90
C GLN A 188 -25.07 45.37 -8.61
N LYS A 189 -24.77 46.50 -7.97
CA LYS A 189 -24.08 46.53 -6.67
C LYS A 189 -24.87 45.69 -5.67
N LEU A 190 -24.22 44.63 -5.15
CA LEU A 190 -24.73 43.84 -4.04
C LEU A 190 -24.82 44.73 -2.80
N ALA A 191 -26.04 44.95 -2.30
CA ALA A 191 -26.25 45.58 -1.00
C ALA A 191 -25.97 44.55 0.09
N HIS A 192 -25.01 44.83 0.96
CA HIS A 192 -24.80 44.04 2.17
C HIS A 192 -25.93 44.34 3.15
N HIS A 193 -26.73 43.33 3.47
CA HIS A 193 -27.64 43.40 4.63
C HIS A 193 -26.78 43.30 5.89
N THR A 194 -26.85 44.32 6.73
CA THR A 194 -26.32 44.27 8.10
C THR A 194 -27.42 43.71 9.00
N ASP A 195 -27.25 42.46 9.43
CA ASP A 195 -27.88 41.92 10.65
C ASP A 195 -26.81 41.75 11.72
#